data_AF-A0A920PN25-F1
#
_entry.id   AF-A0A920PN25-F1
#
_cell.length_a   1.000
_cell.length_b   1.000
_cell.length_c   1.000
_cell.angle_alpha   90.00
_cell.angle_beta   90.00
_cell.angle_gamma   90.00
#
_symmetry.space_group_name_H-M   'P 1'
#
loop_
_entity.id
_entity.type
_entity.pdbx_description
1 polymer ?
#
loop_
_entity_poly.entity_id
_entity_poly.type
_entity_poly.pdbx_seq_one_letter_code
_entity_poly.pdbx_strand_id
1 'polypeptide(L)' 'MKDNYYFDNAATTLPKPEAVYRFMDSFFRSHGVNPGRSGHELAIEAETMIIETRRMLGEFFGFGGDPNRVTFSLKRPIQ' A
#
# COMPACT_ATOMS: atom_id res chain seq x y z
N MET A 1 -14.61 -14.86 19.92
CA MET A 1 -13.90 -13.65 20.39
C MET A 1 -14.81 -12.94 21.36
N LYS A 2 -14.29 -12.39 22.47
CA LYS A 2 -15.09 -11.48 23.31
C LYS A 2 -15.55 -10.30 22.46
N ASP A 3 -16.76 -9.80 22.71
CA ASP A 3 -17.23 -8.52 22.17
C ASP A 3 -16.36 -7.39 22.73
N ASN A 4 -15.31 -7.06 21.99
CA ASN A 4 -14.35 -6.02 22.34
C ASN A 4 -14.59 -4.83 21.40
N TYR A 5 -15.02 -3.70 21.96
CA TYR A 5 -15.10 -2.44 21.24
C TYR A 5 -13.70 -1.81 21.18
N TYR A 6 -13.17 -1.63 19.97
CA TYR A 6 -11.83 -1.08 19.76
C TYR A 6 -11.88 0.45 19.63
N PHE A 7 -11.48 1.14 20.70
CA PHE A 7 -11.48 2.62 20.77
C PHE A 7 -10.11 3.26 20.52
N ASP A 8 -9.16 2.52 19.94
CA ASP A 8 -7.77 2.98 19.69
C ASP A 8 -7.43 3.14 18.19
N ASN A 9 -8.46 3.38 17.35
CA ASN A 9 -8.30 3.54 15.90
C ASN A 9 -7.40 4.72 15.49
N ALA A 10 -7.25 5.72 16.36
CA ALA A 10 -6.37 6.87 16.13
C ALA A 10 -4.88 6.50 16.19
N ALA A 11 -4.50 5.55 17.05
CA ALA A 11 -3.13 5.07 17.12
C ALA A 11 -2.80 4.12 15.96
N THR A 12 -3.73 3.22 15.62
CA THR A 12 -3.67 2.37 14.43
C THR A 12 -5.04 1.74 14.17
N THR A 13 -5.37 1.45 12.92
CA THR A 13 -6.61 0.72 12.59
C THR A 13 -6.52 -0.75 13.01
N LEU A 14 -7.55 -1.25 13.71
CA LEU A 14 -7.78 -2.66 14.02
C LEU A 14 -9.29 -2.98 14.04
N PRO A 15 -9.76 -4.01 13.31
CA PRO A 15 -9.05 -4.72 12.24
C PRO A 15 -8.83 -3.82 11.01
N LYS A 16 -7.90 -4.21 10.13
CA LYS A 16 -7.91 -3.62 8.78
C LYS A 16 -9.15 -4.15 8.03
N PRO A 17 -9.71 -3.41 7.06
CA PRO A 17 -10.75 -3.94 6.19
C PRO A 17 -10.28 -5.21 5.47
N GLU A 18 -11.18 -6.20 5.30
CA GLU A 18 -10.87 -7.52 4.69
C GLU A 18 -10.18 -7.41 3.32
N ALA A 19 -10.51 -6.39 2.53
CA ALA A 19 -9.88 -6.15 1.23
C ALA A 19 -8.35 -6.01 1.34
N VAL A 20 -7.85 -5.40 2.41
CA VAL A 20 -6.41 -5.22 2.65
C VAL A 20 -5.74 -6.57 2.90
N TYR A 21 -6.32 -7.42 3.76
CA TYR A 21 -5.76 -8.74 4.04
C TYR A 21 -5.72 -9.63 2.80
N ARG A 22 -6.84 -9.69 2.05
CA ARG A 22 -6.94 -10.52 0.83
C ARG A 22 -5.95 -10.09 -0.25
N PHE A 23 -5.82 -8.78 -0.48
CA PHE A 23 -4.88 -8.27 -1.47
C PHE A 23 -3.44 -8.58 -1.08
N MET A 24 -3.06 -8.35 0.18
CA MET A 24 -1.70 -8.59 0.65
C MET A 24 -1.33 -10.07 0.63
N ASP A 25 -2.23 -10.98 1.03
CA ASP A 25 -2.00 -12.42 0.92
C ASP A 25 -1.81 -12.87 -0.54
N SER A 26 -2.65 -12.39 -1.45
CA SER A 26 -2.51 -12.68 -2.88
C SER A 26 -1.18 -12.13 -3.43
N PHE A 27 -0.86 -10.87 -3.14
CA PHE A 27 0.36 -10.20 -3.60
C PHE A 27 1.62 -10.96 -3.19
N PHE A 28 1.73 -11.35 -1.91
CA PHE A 28 2.92 -12.07 -1.44
C PHE A 28 3.05 -13.49 -2.01
N ARG A 29 1.94 -14.12 -2.43
CA ARG A 29 1.97 -15.45 -3.06
C ARG A 29 2.38 -15.41 -4.53
N SER A 30 2.13 -14.31 -5.25
CA SER A 30 2.30 -14.27 -6.72
C SER A 30 3.20 -13.14 -7.25
N HIS A 31 3.38 -12.05 -6.53
CA HIS A 31 4.06 -10.83 -7.01
C HIS A 31 5.15 -10.31 -6.04
N GLY A 32 5.63 -11.15 -5.12
CA GLY A 32 6.69 -10.84 -4.14
C GLY A 32 8.10 -10.65 -4.73
N VAL A 33 8.21 -10.08 -5.93
CA VAL A 33 9.47 -9.78 -6.61
C VAL A 33 9.86 -8.32 -6.38
N ASN A 34 11.14 -8.00 -6.62
CA ASN A 34 11.64 -6.64 -6.47
C ASN A 34 11.37 -5.81 -7.74
N PRO A 35 10.53 -4.76 -7.67
CA PRO A 35 10.33 -3.85 -8.80
C PRO A 35 11.60 -3.04 -9.10
N GLY A 36 11.80 -2.68 -10.37
CA GLY A 36 12.91 -1.80 -10.81
C GLY A 36 14.32 -2.42 -10.78
N ARG A 37 14.47 -3.72 -10.52
CA ARG A 37 15.78 -4.41 -10.51
C ARG A 37 15.95 -5.49 -11.58
N SER A 38 14.92 -5.77 -12.37
CA SER A 38 14.95 -6.75 -13.47
C SER A 38 13.89 -6.39 -14.52
N GLY A 39 14.11 -6.82 -15.76
CA GLY A 39 13.14 -6.66 -16.86
C GLY A 39 12.19 -7.85 -17.04
N HIS A 40 12.09 -8.74 -16.05
CA HIS A 40 11.15 -9.87 -16.15
C HIS A 40 9.73 -9.38 -15.83
N GLU A 41 8.73 -10.05 -16.42
CA GLU A 41 7.32 -9.63 -16.43
C GLU A 41 6.79 -9.24 -15.04
N LEU A 42 6.97 -10.10 -14.03
CA LEU A 42 6.51 -9.81 -12.66
C LEU A 42 7.12 -8.54 -12.02
N ALA A 43 8.36 -8.17 -12.38
CA ALA A 43 8.99 -6.97 -11.84
C ALA A 43 8.42 -5.70 -12.49
N ILE A 44 8.06 -5.78 -13.77
CA ILE A 44 7.38 -4.70 -14.51
C ILE A 44 5.97 -4.51 -13.96
N GLU A 45 5.24 -5.60 -13.67
CA GLU A 45 3.91 -5.53 -13.05
C GLU A 45 3.96 -4.90 -11.65
N ALA A 46 4.92 -5.33 -10.82
CA ALA A 46 5.11 -4.75 -9.49
C ALA A 46 5.49 -3.25 -9.57
N GLU A 47 6.30 -2.84 -10.55
CA GLU A 47 6.62 -1.44 -10.79
C GLU A 47 5.39 -0.64 -11.26
N THR A 48 4.59 -1.21 -12.15
CA THR A 48 3.33 -0.62 -12.62
C THR A 48 2.37 -0.39 -11.46
N MET A 49 2.25 -1.36 -10.54
CA MET A 49 1.42 -1.24 -9.34
C MET A 49 1.86 -0.08 -8.44
N ILE A 50 3.17 0.15 -8.31
CA ILE A 50 3.73 1.28 -7.55
C ILE A 50 3.34 2.62 -8.21
N ILE A 51 3.51 2.74 -9.53
CA ILE A 51 3.19 3.98 -10.27
C ILE A 51 1.69 4.28 -10.18
N GLU A 52 0.86 3.26 -10.34
CA GLU A 52 -0.59 3.39 -10.27
C GLU A 52 -1.05 3.80 -8.87
N THR A 53 -0.47 3.20 -7.82
CA THR A 53 -0.76 3.59 -6.43
C THR A 53 -0.39 5.06 -6.17
N ARG A 54 0.72 5.55 -6.73
CA ARG A 54 1.11 6.97 -6.63
C ARG A 54 0.10 7.89 -7.32
N ARG A 55 -0.36 7.52 -8.52
CA ARG A 55 -1.41 8.26 -9.25
C ARG A 55 -2.69 8.36 -8.43
N MET A 56 -3.18 7.21 -7.91
CA MET A 56 -4.37 7.14 -7.08
C MET A 56 -4.27 8.01 -5.82
N LEU A 57 -3.11 8.01 -5.14
CA LEU A 57 -2.88 8.86 -3.98
C LEU A 57 -2.88 10.36 -4.35
N GLY A 58 -2.25 10.73 -5.46
CA GLY A 58 -2.28 12.11 -5.94
C GLY A 58 -3.69 12.62 -6.22
N GLU A 59 -4.53 11.77 -6.83
CA GLU A 59 -5.96 12.05 -7.05
C GLU A 59 -6.73 12.16 -5.74
N PHE A 60 -6.54 11.21 -4.83
CA PHE A 60 -7.21 11.18 -3.53
C PHE A 60 -6.97 12.46 -2.71
N PHE A 61 -5.77 13.02 -2.77
CA PHE A 61 -5.40 14.25 -2.05
C PHE A 61 -5.53 15.54 -2.89
N GLY A 62 -6.08 15.46 -4.12
CA GLY A 62 -6.39 16.63 -4.94
C GLY A 62 -5.20 17.31 -5.63
N PHE A 63 -4.06 16.62 -5.75
CA PHE A 63 -2.88 17.13 -6.48
C PHE A 63 -2.48 16.23 -7.67
N GLY A 64 -3.46 15.56 -8.27
CA GLY A 64 -3.30 14.64 -9.40
C GLY A 64 -2.45 15.18 -10.56
N GLY A 65 -2.00 14.28 -11.43
CA GLY A 65 -1.02 14.57 -12.48
C GLY A 65 0.20 13.66 -12.31
N ASP A 66 1.39 14.26 -12.27
CA ASP A 66 2.66 13.52 -12.20
C ASP A 66 2.74 12.61 -10.94
N PRO A 67 2.76 11.27 -11.11
CA PRO A 67 2.85 10.32 -9.99
C PRO A 67 4.13 10.48 -9.16
N ASN A 68 5.18 11.09 -9.71
CA ASN A 68 6.44 11.32 -8.99
C ASN A 68 6.33 12.34 -7.85
N ARG A 69 5.20 13.04 -7.74
CA ARG A 69 4.88 13.94 -6.61
C ARG A 69 4.56 13.20 -5.31
N VAL A 70 4.23 11.91 -5.37
CA VAL A 70 4.00 11.06 -4.19
C VAL A 70 5.26 10.28 -3.90
N THR A 71 5.73 10.24 -2.66
CA THR A 71 6.86 9.40 -2.21
C THR A 71 6.44 8.48 -1.07
N PHE A 72 6.86 7.21 -1.12
CA PHE A 72 6.63 6.26 -0.03
C PHE A 72 7.77 6.33 0.99
N SER A 73 7.43 6.42 2.27
CA SER A 73 8.37 6.39 3.38
C SER A 73 7.79 5.63 4.56
N LEU A 74 8.65 5.22 5.50
CA LEU A 74 8.22 4.59 6.74
C LEU A 74 7.59 5.62 7.68
N LYS A 75 6.69 5.17 8.55
CA LYS A 75 6.18 6.01 9.64
C LYS A 75 7.34 6.48 10.51
N ARG A 76 7.33 7.76 10.91
CA ARG A 76 8.26 8.24 11.94
C ARG A 76 7.92 7.59 13.28
N PRO A 77 8.92 7.21 14.10
CA PRO A 77 8.69 6.83 15.49
C PRO A 77 8.06 8.01 16.23
N ILE A 78 7.06 7.72 17.06
CA ILE A 78 6.55 8.67 18.04
C ILE A 78 7.46 8.49 19.26
N GLN A 79 8.19 9.54 19.66
CA GLN A 79 8.85 9.62 20.97
C GLN A 79 7.82 10.02 22.02
#